data_AF-A0A3R7IAK7-F1
#
_entry.id   AF-A0A3R7IAK7-F1
#
_cell.length_a   1.000
_cell.length_b   1.000
_cell.length_c   1.000
_cell.angle_alpha   90.00
_cell.angle_beta   90.00
_cell.angle_gamma   90.00
#
_symmetry.space_group_name_H-M   'P 1'
#
loop_
_entity.id
_entity.type
_entity.pdbx_description
1 polymer ?
#
loop_
_entity_poly.entity_id
_entity_poly.type
_entity_poly.pdbx_seq_one_letter_code
_entity_poly.pdbx_strand_id
1 'polypeptide(L)' 'MVKWEYKVILIKTQIRSDHFHADRKPVIENVQNDLNALGREGWELVSVQNIRLPDERMFTVAYLKRQKES' A
#
# COMPACT_ATOMS: atom_id res chain seq x y z
N MET A 1 25.79 12.49 -7.38
CA MET A 1 25.30 11.11 -7.17
C MET A 1 23.89 11.21 -6.63
N VAL A 2 22.91 10.62 -7.32
CA VAL A 2 21.50 10.69 -6.89
C VAL A 2 21.35 9.92 -5.58
N LYS A 3 20.81 10.57 -4.54
CA LYS A 3 20.50 9.93 -3.25
C LYS A 3 19.02 9.56 -3.25
N TRP A 4 18.72 8.33 -2.85
CA TRP A 4 17.34 7.82 -2.80
C TRP A 4 16.88 7.67 -1.36
N GLU A 5 15.63 8.03 -1.11
CA GLU A 5 14.90 7.75 0.12
C GLU A 5 13.91 6.61 -0.14
N TYR A 6 13.72 5.73 0.84
CA TYR A 6 12.83 4.57 0.74
C TYR A 6 11.82 4.60 1.89
N LYS A 7 10.58 4.21 1.59
CA LYS A 7 9.48 4.16 2.57
C LYS A 7 8.64 2.92 2.33
N VAL A 8 8.18 2.30 3.42
CA VAL A 8 7.28 1.16 3.40
C VAL A 8 5.97 1.57 4.05
N ILE A 9 4.85 1.33 3.38
CA ILE A 9 3.52 1.61 3.91
C ILE A 9 2.67 0.35 3.92
N LEU A 10 1.85 0.22 4.96
CA LEU A 10 0.83 -0.80 5.05
C LEU A 10 -0.43 -0.29 4.35
N ILE A 11 -0.82 -0.94 3.26
CA ILE A 11 -2.11 -0.68 2.62
C ILE A 11 -3.14 -1.52 3.37
N LYS A 12 -4.00 -0.84 4.14
CA LYS A 12 -5.15 -1.48 4.81
C LYS A 12 -6.20 -1.86 3.76
N THR A 13 -5.93 -2.93 3.02
CA THR A 13 -6.97 -3.63 2.28
C THR A 13 -7.79 -4.41 3.30
N GLN A 14 -8.84 -3.79 3.86
CA GLN A 14 -9.77 -4.50 4.72
C GLN A 14 -10.61 -5.43 3.83
N ILE A 15 -10.00 -6.53 3.38
CA ILE A 15 -10.68 -7.61 2.69
C ILE A 15 -11.36 -8.42 3.80
N ARG A 16 -12.54 -7.95 4.23
CA ARG A 16 -13.44 -8.74 5.05
C ARG A 16 -13.73 -10.02 4.28
N SER A 17 -13.04 -11.09 4.64
CA SER A 17 -13.20 -12.43 4.08
C SER A 17 -14.38 -13.10 4.78
N ASP A 18 -15.48 -12.36 4.92
CA ASP A 18 -16.71 -12.85 5.49
C ASP A 18 -17.33 -13.65 4.33
N HIS A 19 -17.36 -14.98 4.45
CA HIS A 19 -17.97 -15.92 3.50
C HIS A 19 -19.45 -15.62 3.14
N PHE A 20 -20.00 -14.50 3.62
CA PHE A 20 -21.38 -14.05 3.49
C PHE A 20 -21.60 -12.90 2.51
N HIS A 21 -20.55 -12.33 1.89
CA HIS A 21 -20.71 -11.21 0.96
C HIS A 21 -19.88 -11.38 -0.32
N ALA A 22 -20.26 -12.35 -1.16
CA ALA A 22 -19.66 -12.59 -2.48
C ALA A 22 -19.81 -11.42 -3.48
N ASP A 23 -20.56 -10.36 -3.14
CA ASP A 23 -20.91 -9.25 -4.05
C ASP A 23 -20.39 -7.87 -3.65
N ARG A 24 -19.64 -7.73 -2.55
CA ARG A 24 -19.08 -6.42 -2.19
C ARG A 24 -17.70 -6.27 -2.80
N LYS A 25 -17.59 -5.40 -3.82
CA LYS A 25 -16.32 -4.81 -4.27
C LYS A 25 -15.49 -4.49 -3.03
N PRO A 26 -14.19 -4.87 -2.98
CA PRO A 26 -13.32 -4.43 -1.89
C PRO A 26 -13.46 -2.92 -1.76
N VAL A 27 -13.74 -2.44 -0.55
CA VAL A 27 -13.87 -1.02 -0.28
C VAL A 27 -12.47 -0.42 -0.37
N ILE A 28 -12.07 -0.01 -1.58
CA ILE A 28 -10.85 0.77 -1.87
C ILE A 28 -11.13 2.23 -1.51
N GLU A 29 -11.78 2.50 -0.38
CA GLU A 29 -11.92 3.86 0.10
C GLU A 29 -10.66 4.23 0.87
N ASN A 30 -10.10 5.40 0.54
CA ASN A 30 -8.88 6.01 1.09
C ASN A 30 -7.53 5.49 0.57
N VAL A 31 -7.38 4.24 0.14
CA VAL A 31 -6.08 3.75 -0.40
C VAL A 31 -5.61 4.57 -1.62
N GLN A 32 -6.53 4.85 -2.55
CA GLN A 32 -6.23 5.66 -3.73
C GLN A 32 -5.81 7.09 -3.33
N ASN A 33 -6.49 7.69 -2.36
CA ASN A 33 -6.19 9.04 -1.89
C ASN A 33 -4.81 9.11 -1.21
N ASP A 34 -4.48 8.12 -0.39
CA ASP A 34 -3.19 8.01 0.28
C ASP A 34 -2.05 7.81 -0.74
N LEU A 35 -2.24 6.93 -1.72
CA LEU A 35 -1.26 6.72 -2.79
C LEU A 35 -1.10 7.96 -3.68
N ASN A 36 -2.20 8.64 -4.01
CA ASN A 36 -2.16 9.89 -4.77
C ASN A 36 -1.48 11.02 -3.99
N ALA A 37 -1.66 11.09 -2.66
CA ALA A 37 -0.95 12.04 -1.81
C ALA A 37 0.57 11.78 -1.84
N LEU A 38 0.98 10.51 -1.72
CA LEU A 38 2.39 10.11 -1.82
C LEU A 38 2.98 10.42 -3.19
N GLY A 39 2.23 10.20 -4.27
CA GLY A 39 2.65 10.59 -5.62
C GLY A 39 2.87 12.10 -5.75
N ARG A 40 2.01 12.93 -5.15
CA ARG A 40 2.18 14.39 -5.10
C ARG A 40 3.41 14.83 -4.29
N GLU A 41 3.84 14.04 -3.30
CA GLU A 41 5.07 14.25 -2.52
C GLU A 41 6.34 13.74 -3.23
N GLY A 42 6.23 13.21 -4.45
CA GLY A 42 7.34 12.69 -5.25
C GLY A 42 7.69 11.23 -4.94
N TRP A 43 6.88 10.51 -4.16
CA TRP A 43 7.10 9.09 -3.94
C TRP A 43 6.64 8.26 -5.14
N GLU A 44 7.53 7.39 -5.60
CA GLU A 44 7.31 6.44 -6.68
C GLU A 44 7.11 5.04 -6.11
N LEU A 45 6.08 4.33 -6.60
CA LEU A 45 5.86 2.94 -6.24
C LEU A 45 6.94 2.04 -6.86
N VAL A 46 7.58 1.22 -6.03
CA VAL A 46 8.60 0.25 -6.45
C VAL A 46 8.00 -1.15 -6.58
N SER A 47 7.26 -1.58 -5.56
CA SER A 47 6.68 -2.92 -5.51
C SER A 47 5.53 -3.00 -4.50
N VAL A 48 4.67 -4.00 -4.67
CA VAL A 48 3.60 -4.34 -3.74
C VAL A 48 3.74 -5.81 -3.38
N GLN A 49 3.65 -6.13 -2.10
CA GLN A 49 3.77 -7.49 -1.59
C GLN A 49 2.65 -7.80 -0.60
N ASN A 50 2.06 -8.98 -0.71
CA ASN A 50 1.15 -9.50 0.29
C ASN A 50 1.94 -10.28 1.33
N ILE A 51 1.78 -9.92 2.61
CA ILE A 51 2.36 -10.64 3.74
C ILE A 51 1.23 -11.34 4.50
N ARG A 52 1.44 -12.62 4.82
CA ARG A 52 0.56 -13.38 5.71
C ARG A 52 1.27 -13.51 7.05
N LEU A 53 0.64 -12.99 8.10
CA LEU A 53 1.12 -13.18 9.47
C LEU A 53 0.81 -14.61 9.95
N PRO A 54 1.51 -15.09 11.00
CA PRO A 54 1.25 -16.41 11.58
C PRO A 54 -0.19 -16.61 12.09
N ASP A 55 -0.88 -15.53 12.41
CA ASP A 55 -2.29 -15.52 12.83
C ASP A 55 -3.29 -15.41 11.67
N GLU A 56 -2.84 -15.76 10.47
CA GLU A 56 -3.60 -15.77 9.22
C GLU A 56 -4.05 -14.40 8.69
N ARG A 57 -3.71 -13.30 9.38
CA ARG A 57 -4.00 -11.96 8.87
C ARG A 57 -3.16 -11.69 7.62
N MET A 58 -3.82 -11.24 6.55
CA MET A 58 -3.17 -10.80 5.34
C MET A 58 -3.08 -9.28 5.30
N PHE A 59 -1.88 -8.77 4.98
CA PHE A 59 -1.64 -7.35 4.76
C PHE A 59 -1.01 -7.13 3.40
N THR A 60 -1.39 -6.04 2.77
CA THR A 60 -0.75 -5.57 1.54
C THR A 60 0.26 -4.50 1.93
N VAL A 61 1.50 -4.63 1.50
CA VAL A 61 2.60 -3.70 1.77
C VAL A 61 3.05 -3.08 0.46
N ALA A 62 3.20 -1.76 0.43
CA ALA A 62 3.77 -1.04 -0.70
C ALA A 62 5.14 -0.46 -0.34
N TYR A 63 6.10 -0.68 -1.23
CA TYR A 63 7.46 -0.17 -1.16
C TYR A 63 7.55 1.02 -2.10
N LEU A 64 7.99 2.17 -1.59
CA LEU A 64 8.15 3.41 -2.34
C LEU A 64 9.57 3.92 -2.26
N LYS A 65 9.98 4.65 -3.29
CA LYS A 65 11.24 5.40 -3.33
C LYS A 65 10.99 6.84 -3.76
N ARG A 66 11.88 7.74 -3.39
CA ARG A 66 11.87 9.13 -3.88
C ARG A 66 13.31 9.62 -4.02
N GLN A 67 13.58 10.47 -5.01
CA GLN A 67 14.87 11.15 -5.07
C GLN A 67 14.96 12.17 -3.94
N LYS A 68 16.04 12.15 -3.18
CA LYS A 68 16.31 13.17 -2.18
C LYS A 68 16.63 14.45 -2.94
N GLU A 69 15.73 15.43 -2.88
CA GLU A 69 16.04 16.77 -3.36
C GLU A 69 17.30 17.25 -2.65
N SER A 70 18.27 17.69 -3.43
CA SER A 70 19.65 17.86 -3.01
C SER A 70 19.87 19.14 -2.22
#